data_AF-A0A2G9YA68-F1
#
_entry.id   AF-A0A2G9YA68-F1
#
_cell.length_a   1.000
_cell.length_b   1.000
_cell.length_c   1.000
_cell.angle_alpha   90.00
_cell.angle_beta   90.00
_cell.angle_gamma   90.00
#
_symmetry.space_group_name_H-M   'P 1'
#
loop_
_entity.id
_entity.type
_entity.pdbx_description
1 polymer ?
#
loop_
_entity_poly.entity_id
_entity_poly.type
_entity_poly.pdbx_seq_one_letter_code
_entity_poly.pdbx_strand_id
1 'polypeptide(L)'
;MGRKILFVFVLIACLIFSGKTVFGYTEKEYLQLAKVSYENEFHEISLNYLVQFNRDYPQSSLRSYALLLEGLNLRKLNRFLEARKSFTSLIENYPESTYLTQAYYLRGETNLSSSAFSQAESDFRTASTSGRLEKEMAVPAYQGLLASQANQGKFFEALTTLQEWEGKYPEQKDFPEGKNLLINAATRAVAEALKEKDFVRVHTIARLVLDAFPAEPSLSKVRYYQATASWHEGNSALAQSCFLDLTKSPDAEISALASFRLGDIFFSLKDYGQSALYYRAAEEKSTDPEIKMTADFQLGVLAQKEQDYVKSAEYLQKARSISGAEEFQEKVLYELAGTIFLSGDYEKALSFYREFRKVFPLSSLVPNALLQEAFSLYNLKDYDEAKRVFEDFVHNYPANEMTGQAYYGLGLTFIARGDKKAAAAVWEGFLSRRSIISDQAPMVLFLARFFIEEKHSAEAIPYLKRITASPNIDQDIRAEAYLLSGLAYLQQNKPEESLSAFDAGLALKSREDLRDSLLKNKADLLLAKGEYGQAIPIYQQIQGKIPDRKGEILYGLGVCLQRLDRSQEAVPVYLEALINLPGDSPLSKEIKDSLAQIKKSGK
;
A
#
# COMPACT_ATOMS: atom_id res chain seq x y z
N MET A 1 -18.02 24.48 -67.00
CA MET A 1 -19.31 24.87 -67.61
C MET A 1 -20.35 23.85 -67.16
N GLY A 2 -21.35 24.12 -66.32
CA GLY A 2 -21.93 25.36 -65.85
C GLY A 2 -23.46 25.26 -65.96
N ARG A 3 -24.13 25.25 -64.79
CA ARG A 3 -25.60 25.38 -64.52
C ARG A 3 -26.39 24.07 -64.43
N LYS A 4 -27.21 23.80 -63.41
CA LYS A 4 -27.66 24.48 -62.16
C LYS A 4 -28.42 23.37 -61.37
N ILE A 5 -27.90 22.82 -60.27
CA ILE A 5 -28.26 23.17 -58.88
C ILE A 5 -29.45 24.14 -58.81
N LEU A 6 -30.65 23.62 -58.53
CA LEU A 6 -31.79 24.43 -58.13
C LEU A 6 -31.92 24.36 -56.61
N PHE A 7 -31.40 25.42 -56.00
CA PHE A 7 -31.55 25.80 -54.61
C PHE A 7 -33.04 25.96 -54.24
N VAL A 8 -33.37 25.45 -53.06
CA VAL A 8 -34.29 26.00 -52.06
C VAL A 8 -34.73 27.44 -52.36
N PHE A 9 -36.01 27.63 -52.66
CA PHE A 9 -36.68 28.91 -52.42
C PHE A 9 -37.65 28.75 -51.26
N VAL A 10 -37.24 29.35 -50.15
CA VAL A 10 -38.06 29.81 -49.04
C VAL A 10 -39.30 30.52 -49.61
N LEU A 11 -40.49 29.98 -49.32
CA LEU A 11 -41.76 30.65 -49.54
C LEU A 11 -42.33 31.04 -48.17
N ILE A 12 -41.76 32.10 -47.60
CA ILE A 12 -42.40 32.92 -46.57
C ILE A 12 -42.42 34.36 -47.09
N ALA A 13 -43.61 34.96 -47.02
CA ALA A 13 -43.97 36.36 -47.20
C ALA A 13 -44.27 36.87 -48.63
N CYS A 14 -45.54 36.75 -49.03
CA CYS A 14 -46.35 37.91 -49.42
C CYS A 14 -47.82 37.62 -49.10
N LEU A 15 -48.29 38.25 -48.03
CA LEU A 15 -49.69 38.33 -47.62
C LEU A 15 -50.37 39.48 -48.38
N ILE A 16 -51.69 39.34 -48.54
CA ILE A 16 -52.69 40.35 -48.94
C ILE A 16 -52.93 40.44 -50.45
N PHE A 17 -53.92 39.68 -50.93
CA PHE A 17 -55.12 40.24 -51.57
C PHE A 17 -56.22 39.16 -51.69
N SER A 18 -57.43 39.52 -51.26
CA SER A 18 -58.74 38.92 -51.55
C SER A 18 -59.00 37.42 -51.27
N GLY A 19 -59.78 37.17 -50.22
CA GLY A 19 -61.02 36.35 -50.29
C GLY A 19 -60.91 34.87 -50.69
N LYS A 20 -60.91 33.98 -49.68
CA LYS A 20 -61.32 32.56 -49.73
C LYS A 20 -60.72 31.70 -50.87
N THR A 21 -59.54 31.14 -50.60
CA THR A 21 -59.20 29.76 -51.01
C THR A 21 -58.36 29.11 -49.91
N VAL A 22 -58.98 28.21 -49.16
CA VAL A 22 -58.30 27.27 -48.26
C VAL A 22 -57.68 26.20 -49.16
N PHE A 23 -56.39 26.29 -49.43
CA PHE A 23 -55.60 25.13 -49.87
C PHE A 23 -54.64 24.79 -48.73
N GLY A 24 -55.20 24.36 -47.60
CA GLY A 24 -54.43 23.56 -46.64
C GLY A 24 -54.24 22.17 -47.22
N TYR A 25 -53.10 21.54 -46.95
CA TYR A 25 -52.91 20.13 -47.26
C TYR A 25 -53.99 19.30 -46.56
N THR A 26 -54.46 18.23 -47.19
CA THR A 26 -55.33 17.25 -46.53
C THR A 26 -54.59 16.61 -45.34
N GLU A 27 -55.36 16.01 -44.41
CA GLU A 27 -54.79 15.32 -43.24
C GLU A 27 -53.72 14.27 -43.63
N LYS A 28 -53.89 13.58 -44.76
CA LYS A 28 -52.94 12.58 -45.28
C LYS A 28 -51.71 13.21 -45.91
N GLU A 29 -51.89 14.32 -46.64
CA GLU A 29 -50.78 15.05 -47.27
C GLU A 29 -49.86 15.67 -46.21
N TYR A 30 -50.40 16.26 -45.14
CA TYR A 30 -49.58 16.75 -44.03
C TYR A 30 -48.72 15.64 -43.40
N LEU A 31 -49.30 14.47 -43.14
CA LEU A 31 -48.58 13.36 -42.54
C LEU A 31 -47.56 12.74 -43.50
N GLN A 32 -47.86 12.70 -44.80
CA GLN A 32 -46.90 12.25 -45.82
C GLN A 32 -45.72 13.22 -45.96
N LEU A 33 -45.98 14.53 -45.94
CA LEU A 33 -44.93 15.56 -45.94
C LEU A 33 -44.07 15.49 -44.69
N ALA A 34 -44.68 15.31 -43.52
CA ALA A 34 -43.94 15.07 -42.28
C ALA A 34 -43.07 13.80 -42.38
N LYS A 35 -43.64 12.69 -42.86
CA LYS A 35 -42.93 11.41 -42.97
C LYS A 35 -41.73 11.50 -43.91
N VAL A 36 -41.91 12.04 -45.11
CA VAL A 36 -40.82 12.23 -46.09
C VAL A 36 -39.76 13.19 -45.53
N SER A 37 -40.17 14.24 -44.82
CA SER A 37 -39.22 15.14 -44.15
C SER A 37 -38.38 14.42 -43.10
N TYR A 38 -38.99 13.57 -42.27
CA TYR A 38 -38.29 12.73 -41.30
C TYR A 38 -37.32 11.74 -41.96
N GLU A 39 -37.75 11.05 -43.02
CA GLU A 39 -36.93 10.09 -43.78
C GLU A 39 -35.70 10.74 -44.44
N ASN A 40 -35.76 12.05 -44.73
CA ASN A 40 -34.67 12.84 -45.30
C ASN A 40 -33.97 13.72 -44.25
N GLU A 41 -34.08 13.38 -42.96
CA GLU A 41 -33.37 14.04 -41.84
C GLU A 41 -33.76 15.51 -41.56
N PHE A 42 -34.84 16.01 -42.19
CA PHE A 42 -35.36 17.36 -41.96
C PHE A 42 -36.32 17.41 -40.76
N HIS A 43 -35.80 17.16 -39.57
CA HIS A 43 -36.62 16.91 -38.37
C HIS A 43 -37.48 18.11 -37.91
N GLU A 44 -36.93 19.33 -37.92
CA GLU A 44 -37.70 20.54 -37.56
C GLU A 44 -38.79 20.86 -38.60
N ILE A 45 -38.53 20.59 -39.88
CA ILE A 45 -39.53 20.76 -40.95
C ILE A 45 -40.67 19.75 -40.76
N SER A 46 -40.33 18.49 -40.44
CA SER A 46 -41.34 17.48 -40.11
C SER A 46 -42.20 17.90 -38.92
N LEU A 47 -41.61 18.44 -37.85
CA LEU A 47 -42.36 18.92 -36.68
C LEU A 47 -43.31 20.08 -37.05
N ASN A 48 -42.88 21.00 -37.90
CA ASN A 48 -43.75 22.10 -38.35
C ASN A 48 -44.99 21.59 -39.09
N TYR A 49 -44.86 20.58 -39.96
CA TYR A 49 -46.01 19.96 -40.62
C TYR A 49 -46.93 19.24 -39.62
N LEU A 50 -46.38 18.59 -38.58
CA LEU A 50 -47.16 17.94 -37.53
C LEU A 50 -47.91 18.95 -36.64
N VAL A 51 -47.31 20.10 -36.35
CA VAL A 51 -47.98 21.21 -35.64
C VAL A 51 -49.15 21.76 -36.47
N GLN A 52 -48.95 21.96 -37.78
CA GLN A 52 -50.03 22.40 -38.68
C GLN A 52 -51.15 21.37 -38.78
N PHE A 53 -50.82 20.08 -38.92
CA PHE A 53 -51.77 18.98 -38.87
C PHE A 53 -52.62 19.00 -37.59
N ASN A 54 -51.98 19.12 -36.42
CA ASN A 54 -52.68 19.11 -35.13
C ASN A 54 -53.61 20.32 -34.95
N ARG A 55 -53.27 21.46 -35.55
CA ARG A 55 -54.08 22.68 -35.54
C ARG A 55 -55.28 22.56 -36.49
N ASP A 56 -55.04 22.10 -37.71
CA ASP A 56 -56.04 22.09 -38.78
C ASP A 56 -56.99 20.88 -38.66
N TYR A 57 -56.54 19.76 -38.07
CA TYR A 57 -57.28 18.50 -37.94
C TYR A 57 -57.29 17.92 -36.51
N PRO A 58 -57.81 18.64 -35.50
CA PRO A 58 -57.72 18.23 -34.10
C PRO A 58 -58.49 16.94 -33.77
N GLN A 59 -59.48 16.55 -34.58
CA GLN A 59 -60.31 15.34 -34.38
C GLN A 59 -59.95 14.19 -35.33
N SER A 60 -58.83 14.27 -36.04
CA SER A 60 -58.42 13.22 -37.01
C SER A 60 -58.15 11.89 -36.32
N SER A 61 -58.59 10.79 -36.95
CA SER A 61 -58.26 9.43 -36.54
C SER A 61 -56.78 9.08 -36.76
N LEU A 62 -56.05 9.87 -37.58
CA LEU A 62 -54.62 9.68 -37.87
C LEU A 62 -53.71 10.32 -36.81
N ARG A 63 -54.28 10.92 -35.77
CA ARG A 63 -53.53 11.64 -34.74
C ARG A 63 -52.58 10.75 -33.93
N SER A 64 -52.89 9.46 -33.78
CA SER A 64 -51.97 8.51 -33.16
C SER A 64 -50.69 8.31 -33.99
N TYR A 65 -50.78 8.32 -35.33
CA TYR A 65 -49.59 8.28 -36.20
C TYR A 65 -48.81 9.60 -36.15
N ALA A 66 -49.51 10.73 -36.10
CA ALA A 66 -48.90 12.05 -35.97
C ALA A 66 -48.04 12.16 -34.69
N LEU A 67 -48.57 11.72 -33.55
CA LEU A 67 -47.86 11.68 -32.26
C LEU A 67 -46.66 10.74 -32.30
N LEU A 68 -46.77 9.58 -32.96
CA LEU A 68 -45.64 8.68 -33.13
C LEU A 68 -44.49 9.36 -33.89
N LEU A 69 -44.81 9.99 -35.02
CA LEU A 69 -43.85 10.67 -35.88
C LEU A 69 -43.25 11.92 -35.21
N GLU A 70 -44.06 12.65 -34.43
CA GLU A 70 -43.60 13.77 -33.60
C GLU A 70 -42.55 13.30 -32.59
N GLY A 71 -42.85 12.24 -31.82
CA GLY A 71 -41.91 11.67 -30.88
C GLY A 71 -40.60 11.19 -31.53
N LEU A 72 -40.67 10.58 -32.72
CA LEU A 72 -39.49 10.16 -33.48
C LEU A 72 -38.59 11.33 -33.90
N ASN A 73 -39.17 12.41 -34.42
CA ASN A 73 -38.42 13.62 -34.77
C ASN A 73 -37.79 14.27 -33.54
N LEU A 74 -38.54 14.39 -32.45
CA LEU A 74 -38.04 14.96 -31.19
C LEU A 74 -36.87 14.15 -30.62
N ARG A 75 -36.87 12.81 -30.73
CA ARG A 75 -35.71 11.98 -30.37
C ARG A 75 -34.49 12.28 -31.22
N LYS A 76 -34.64 12.41 -32.54
CA LYS A 76 -33.52 12.75 -33.45
C LYS A 76 -32.92 14.13 -33.17
N LEU A 77 -33.71 15.03 -32.60
CA LEU A 77 -33.29 16.35 -32.13
C LEU A 77 -32.78 16.37 -30.67
N ASN A 78 -32.63 15.21 -30.02
CA ASN A 78 -32.27 15.08 -28.59
C ASN A 78 -33.26 15.76 -27.61
N ARG A 79 -34.50 16.05 -28.05
CA ARG A 79 -35.58 16.64 -27.24
C ARG A 79 -36.36 15.56 -26.49
N PHE A 80 -35.67 14.78 -25.65
CA PHE A 80 -36.20 13.55 -25.03
C PHE A 80 -37.44 13.77 -24.14
N LEU A 81 -37.50 14.87 -23.40
CA LEU A 81 -38.67 15.18 -22.55
C LEU A 81 -39.93 15.41 -23.38
N GLU A 82 -39.81 16.10 -24.51
CA GLU A 82 -40.92 16.37 -25.41
C GLU A 82 -41.31 15.11 -26.19
N ALA A 83 -40.32 14.33 -26.66
CA ALA A 83 -40.56 13.03 -27.27
C ALA A 83 -41.36 12.11 -26.34
N ARG A 84 -40.96 12.04 -25.06
CA ARG A 84 -41.67 11.26 -24.03
C ARG A 84 -43.11 11.73 -23.87
N LYS A 85 -43.37 13.05 -23.85
CA LYS A 85 -44.73 13.59 -23.77
C LYS A 85 -45.58 13.19 -24.97
N SER A 86 -45.01 13.22 -26.17
CA SER A 86 -45.73 12.84 -27.39
C SER A 86 -46.08 11.34 -27.39
N PHE A 87 -45.15 10.45 -27.03
CA PHE A 87 -45.44 9.02 -26.87
C PHE A 87 -46.43 8.72 -25.74
N THR A 88 -46.33 9.41 -24.60
CA THR A 88 -47.32 9.30 -23.51
C THR A 88 -48.71 9.70 -23.99
N SER A 89 -48.81 10.80 -24.75
CA SER A 89 -50.09 11.26 -25.31
C SER A 89 -50.69 10.23 -26.26
N LEU A 90 -49.87 9.52 -27.04
CA LEU A 90 -50.32 8.40 -27.88
C LEU A 90 -50.86 7.26 -27.03
N ILE A 91 -50.10 6.84 -26.01
CA ILE A 91 -50.43 5.70 -25.14
C ILE A 91 -51.73 5.94 -24.36
N GLU A 92 -51.91 7.12 -23.79
CA GLU A 92 -53.04 7.42 -22.90
C GLU A 92 -54.33 7.73 -23.68
N ASN A 93 -54.23 8.43 -24.81
CA ASN A 93 -55.41 8.90 -25.54
C ASN A 93 -55.83 7.98 -26.69
N TYR A 94 -54.97 7.05 -27.13
CA TYR A 94 -55.25 6.17 -28.28
C TYR A 94 -54.94 4.69 -27.98
N PRO A 95 -55.61 4.07 -26.99
CA PRO A 95 -55.36 2.68 -26.57
C PRO A 95 -55.69 1.63 -27.65
N GLU A 96 -56.52 1.95 -28.64
CA GLU A 96 -56.83 1.06 -29.78
C GLU A 96 -55.92 1.28 -31.01
N SER A 97 -54.91 2.15 -30.89
CA SER A 97 -53.98 2.44 -31.99
C SER A 97 -53.15 1.22 -32.38
N THR A 98 -52.95 1.01 -33.69
CA THR A 98 -51.99 0.03 -34.22
C THR A 98 -50.55 0.37 -33.84
N TYR A 99 -50.26 1.65 -33.55
CA TYR A 99 -48.94 2.14 -33.14
C TYR A 99 -48.68 2.05 -31.63
N LEU A 100 -49.64 1.55 -30.84
CA LEU A 100 -49.54 1.57 -29.37
C LEU A 100 -48.28 0.85 -28.87
N THR A 101 -48.03 -0.35 -29.37
CA THR A 101 -46.86 -1.16 -28.96
C THR A 101 -45.54 -0.51 -29.36
N GLN A 102 -45.49 0.10 -30.55
CA GLN A 102 -44.33 0.88 -31.00
C GLN A 102 -44.13 2.12 -30.12
N ALA A 103 -45.20 2.79 -29.69
CA ALA A 103 -45.12 3.93 -28.78
C ALA A 103 -44.56 3.54 -27.41
N TYR A 104 -44.99 2.40 -26.84
CA TYR A 104 -44.41 1.86 -25.61
C TYR A 104 -42.91 1.57 -25.78
N TYR A 105 -42.52 0.88 -26.85
CA TYR A 105 -41.11 0.60 -27.13
C TYR A 105 -40.27 1.89 -27.25
N LEU A 106 -40.71 2.86 -28.07
CA LEU A 106 -39.97 4.10 -28.29
C LEU A 106 -39.91 4.99 -27.04
N ARG A 107 -40.97 4.98 -26.21
CA ARG A 107 -40.96 5.64 -24.90
C ARG A 107 -40.01 4.94 -23.94
N GLY A 108 -39.97 3.61 -23.96
CA GLY A 108 -39.02 2.78 -23.22
C GLY A 108 -37.57 3.12 -23.55
N GLU A 109 -37.23 3.22 -24.84
CA GLU A 109 -35.89 3.65 -25.28
C GLU A 109 -35.56 5.08 -24.86
N THR A 110 -36.53 5.98 -24.94
CA THR A 110 -36.38 7.38 -24.50
C THR A 110 -36.09 7.43 -23.00
N ASN A 111 -36.82 6.63 -22.20
CA ASN A 111 -36.63 6.52 -20.76
C ASN A 111 -35.28 5.86 -20.40
N LEU A 112 -34.87 4.83 -21.14
CA LEU A 112 -33.58 4.17 -20.94
C LEU A 112 -32.42 5.15 -21.21
N SER A 113 -32.52 5.93 -22.28
CA SER A 113 -31.53 6.96 -22.65
C SER A 113 -31.46 8.08 -21.61
N SER A 114 -32.56 8.38 -20.92
CA SER A 114 -32.62 9.35 -19.82
C SER A 114 -32.38 8.74 -18.44
N SER A 115 -31.85 7.51 -18.36
CA SER A 115 -31.60 6.77 -17.10
C SER A 115 -32.83 6.55 -16.20
N ALA A 116 -34.03 6.66 -16.76
CA ALA A 116 -35.31 6.42 -16.09
C ALA A 116 -35.65 4.92 -16.16
N PHE A 117 -34.81 4.08 -15.54
CA PHE A 117 -34.80 2.64 -15.75
C PHE A 117 -36.09 1.92 -15.34
N SER A 118 -36.75 2.33 -14.26
CA SER A 118 -38.01 1.70 -13.83
C SER A 118 -39.17 1.98 -14.80
N GLN A 119 -39.22 3.19 -15.38
CA GLN A 119 -40.21 3.50 -16.40
C GLN A 119 -39.88 2.79 -17.72
N ALA A 120 -38.59 2.72 -18.08
CA ALA A 120 -38.14 1.96 -19.24
C ALA A 120 -38.50 0.47 -19.11
N GLU A 121 -38.27 -0.13 -17.94
CA GLU A 121 -38.64 -1.53 -17.64
C GLU A 121 -40.14 -1.77 -17.85
N SER A 122 -41.00 -0.92 -17.29
CA SER A 122 -42.46 -1.02 -17.48
C SER A 122 -42.84 -0.93 -18.97
N ASP A 123 -42.28 0.04 -19.68
CA ASP A 123 -42.57 0.28 -21.09
C ASP A 123 -42.14 -0.89 -21.97
N PHE A 124 -40.93 -1.41 -21.77
CA PHE A 124 -40.43 -2.57 -22.52
C PHE A 124 -41.18 -3.86 -22.18
N ARG A 125 -41.59 -4.06 -20.92
CA ARG A 125 -42.40 -5.21 -20.52
C ARG A 125 -43.78 -5.18 -21.17
N THR A 126 -44.42 -4.01 -21.23
CA THR A 126 -45.69 -3.86 -21.95
C THR A 126 -45.50 -4.06 -23.45
N ALA A 127 -44.43 -3.49 -24.02
CA ALA A 127 -44.12 -3.68 -25.43
C ALA A 127 -43.97 -5.18 -25.76
N SER A 128 -43.10 -5.89 -25.05
CA SER A 128 -42.71 -7.29 -25.29
C SER A 128 -43.84 -8.32 -25.13
N THR A 129 -44.84 -8.02 -24.30
CA THR A 129 -45.96 -8.93 -23.98
C THR A 129 -47.25 -8.66 -24.76
N SER A 130 -47.38 -7.52 -25.44
CA SER A 130 -48.65 -7.05 -26.06
C SER A 130 -49.22 -7.89 -27.21
N GLY A 131 -48.58 -9.00 -27.63
CA GLY A 131 -49.05 -9.90 -28.70
C GLY A 131 -49.12 -9.29 -30.11
N ARG A 132 -48.94 -7.97 -30.24
CA ARG A 132 -49.00 -7.16 -31.48
C ARG A 132 -47.63 -6.76 -32.01
N LEU A 133 -46.55 -7.24 -31.37
CA LEU A 133 -45.19 -7.06 -31.89
C LEU A 133 -45.01 -7.91 -33.13
N GLU A 134 -44.70 -7.27 -34.26
CA GLU A 134 -44.05 -7.95 -35.37
C GLU A 134 -42.78 -8.64 -34.86
N LYS A 135 -42.45 -9.82 -35.42
CA LYS A 135 -41.29 -10.63 -35.01
C LYS A 135 -39.98 -9.81 -35.02
N GLU A 136 -39.89 -8.80 -35.87
CA GLU A 136 -38.74 -7.90 -36.04
C GLU A 136 -38.50 -6.93 -34.86
N MET A 137 -39.54 -6.56 -34.10
CA MET A 137 -39.42 -5.62 -32.97
C MET A 137 -39.32 -6.32 -31.59
N ALA A 138 -39.45 -7.65 -31.56
CA ALA A 138 -39.39 -8.41 -30.31
C ALA A 138 -37.98 -8.41 -29.70
N VAL A 139 -36.94 -8.60 -30.52
CA VAL A 139 -35.54 -8.62 -30.06
C VAL A 139 -35.15 -7.29 -29.37
N PRO A 140 -35.34 -6.11 -29.99
CA PRO A 140 -35.00 -4.84 -29.34
C PRO A 140 -35.80 -4.55 -28.06
N ALA A 141 -37.07 -4.97 -27.99
CA ALA A 141 -37.88 -4.78 -26.79
C ALA A 141 -37.38 -5.62 -25.60
N TYR A 142 -37.01 -6.89 -25.84
CA TYR A 142 -36.40 -7.73 -24.80
C TYR A 142 -35.01 -7.23 -24.39
N GLN A 143 -34.19 -6.78 -25.34
CA GLN A 143 -32.89 -6.14 -25.03
C GLN A 143 -33.07 -4.92 -24.12
N GLY A 144 -34.03 -4.04 -24.44
CA GLY A 144 -34.36 -2.87 -23.63
C GLY A 144 -34.85 -3.24 -22.23
N LEU A 145 -35.68 -4.29 -22.10
CA LEU A 145 -36.15 -4.80 -20.82
C LEU A 145 -34.98 -5.32 -19.96
N LEU A 146 -34.15 -6.20 -20.52
CA LEU A 146 -32.96 -6.73 -19.87
C LEU A 146 -32.00 -5.62 -19.43
N ALA A 147 -31.75 -4.64 -20.30
CA ALA A 147 -30.92 -3.49 -19.99
C ALA A 147 -31.49 -2.67 -18.83
N SER A 148 -32.81 -2.43 -18.83
CA SER A 148 -33.48 -1.66 -17.79
C SER A 148 -33.41 -2.37 -16.44
N GLN A 149 -33.61 -3.68 -16.41
CA GLN A 149 -33.49 -4.49 -15.18
C GLN A 149 -32.04 -4.54 -14.68
N ALA A 150 -31.09 -4.81 -15.58
CA ALA A 150 -29.68 -4.92 -15.22
C ALA A 150 -29.08 -3.61 -14.69
N ASN A 151 -29.45 -2.45 -15.27
CA ASN A 151 -29.03 -1.14 -14.76
C ASN A 151 -29.64 -0.82 -13.38
N GLN A 152 -30.75 -1.45 -13.01
CA GLN A 152 -31.32 -1.37 -11.66
C GLN A 152 -30.72 -2.40 -10.69
N GLY A 153 -29.78 -3.26 -11.13
CA GLY A 153 -29.24 -4.36 -10.33
C GLY A 153 -30.21 -5.54 -10.15
N LYS A 154 -31.34 -5.57 -10.86
CA LYS A 154 -32.38 -6.61 -10.81
C LYS A 154 -32.00 -7.82 -11.67
N PHE A 155 -30.90 -8.48 -11.31
CA PHE A 155 -30.34 -9.59 -12.12
C PHE A 155 -31.20 -10.85 -12.12
N PHE A 156 -31.93 -11.12 -11.04
CA PHE A 156 -32.86 -12.26 -10.99
C PHE A 156 -33.99 -12.08 -12.02
N GLU A 157 -34.62 -10.91 -12.03
CA GLU A 157 -35.70 -10.57 -12.95
C GLU A 157 -35.21 -10.55 -14.40
N ALA A 158 -33.98 -10.09 -14.63
CA ALA A 158 -33.39 -10.10 -15.97
C ALA A 158 -33.11 -11.53 -16.47
N LEU A 159 -32.64 -12.44 -15.61
CA LEU A 159 -32.50 -13.85 -15.95
C LEU A 159 -33.85 -14.52 -16.20
N THR A 160 -34.90 -14.19 -15.43
CA THR A 160 -36.26 -14.64 -15.71
C THR A 160 -36.74 -14.17 -17.08
N THR A 161 -36.47 -12.91 -17.45
CA THR A 161 -36.81 -12.39 -18.79
C THR A 161 -36.06 -13.11 -19.91
N LEU A 162 -34.83 -13.57 -19.68
CA LEU A 162 -34.11 -14.41 -20.64
C LEU A 162 -34.79 -15.78 -20.81
N GLN A 163 -35.21 -16.42 -19.70
CA GLN A 163 -35.96 -17.68 -19.75
C GLN A 163 -37.33 -17.52 -20.45
N GLU A 164 -38.01 -16.40 -20.24
CA GLU A 164 -39.25 -16.06 -20.94
C GLU A 164 -39.04 -15.98 -22.45
N TRP A 165 -37.92 -15.38 -22.89
CA TRP A 165 -37.54 -15.35 -24.31
C TRP A 165 -37.35 -16.77 -24.86
N GLU A 166 -36.57 -17.60 -24.17
CA GLU A 166 -36.29 -18.98 -24.58
C GLU A 166 -37.56 -19.82 -24.75
N GLY A 167 -38.54 -19.65 -23.86
CA GLY A 167 -39.83 -20.32 -23.93
C GLY A 167 -40.72 -19.82 -25.08
N LYS A 168 -40.69 -18.52 -25.36
CA LYS A 168 -41.54 -17.88 -26.38
C LYS A 168 -40.98 -18.03 -27.80
N TYR A 169 -39.65 -18.06 -27.96
CA TYR A 169 -38.96 -18.15 -29.24
C TYR A 169 -37.98 -19.33 -29.26
N PRO A 170 -38.47 -20.59 -29.23
CA PRO A 170 -37.63 -21.78 -29.14
C PRO A 170 -36.68 -21.95 -30.34
N GLU A 171 -37.05 -21.42 -31.52
CA GLU A 171 -36.17 -21.41 -32.71
C GLU A 171 -35.01 -20.41 -32.61
N GLN A 172 -35.07 -19.45 -31.68
CA GLN A 172 -34.06 -18.42 -31.42
C GLN A 172 -33.60 -18.46 -29.95
N LYS A 173 -33.52 -19.67 -29.39
CA LYS A 173 -33.28 -19.87 -27.96
C LYS A 173 -31.95 -19.28 -27.47
N ASP A 174 -30.93 -19.19 -28.32
CA ASP A 174 -29.57 -18.81 -27.92
C ASP A 174 -29.40 -17.31 -27.56
N PHE A 175 -30.41 -16.46 -27.83
CA PHE A 175 -30.44 -15.00 -27.61
C PHE A 175 -29.11 -14.33 -27.17
N PRO A 176 -28.09 -14.34 -28.04
CA PRO A 176 -26.73 -14.05 -27.63
C PRO A 176 -26.57 -12.59 -27.21
N GLU A 177 -27.33 -11.68 -27.81
CA GLU A 177 -27.31 -10.26 -27.47
C GLU A 177 -27.83 -10.01 -26.05
N GLY A 178 -28.91 -10.70 -25.66
CA GLY A 178 -29.47 -10.62 -24.30
C GLY A 178 -28.50 -11.18 -23.27
N LYS A 179 -27.93 -12.35 -23.53
CA LYS A 179 -26.91 -12.99 -22.69
C LYS A 179 -25.69 -12.08 -22.49
N ASN A 180 -25.11 -11.59 -23.59
CA ASN A 180 -23.92 -10.74 -23.56
C ASN A 180 -24.17 -9.42 -22.81
N LEU A 181 -25.36 -8.84 -22.95
CA LEU A 181 -25.75 -7.64 -22.21
C LEU A 181 -25.73 -7.89 -20.70
N LEU A 182 -26.33 -9.00 -20.25
CA LEU A 182 -26.35 -9.38 -18.83
C LEU A 182 -24.97 -9.64 -18.28
N ILE A 183 -24.11 -10.35 -19.01
CA ILE A 183 -22.72 -10.63 -18.59
C ILE A 183 -21.94 -9.33 -18.41
N ASN A 184 -22.06 -8.40 -19.37
CA ASN A 184 -21.38 -7.10 -19.29
C ASN A 184 -21.92 -6.23 -18.15
N ALA A 185 -23.23 -6.23 -17.91
CA ALA A 185 -23.83 -5.51 -16.80
C ALA A 185 -23.45 -6.12 -15.45
N ALA A 186 -23.45 -7.44 -15.32
CA ALA A 186 -23.05 -8.15 -14.11
C ALA A 186 -21.57 -7.94 -13.80
N THR A 187 -20.70 -8.01 -14.80
CA THR A 187 -19.26 -7.73 -14.64
C THR A 187 -19.02 -6.34 -14.08
N ARG A 188 -19.72 -5.31 -14.61
CA ARG A 188 -19.63 -3.94 -14.08
C ARG A 188 -20.18 -3.83 -12.67
N ALA A 189 -21.35 -4.41 -12.41
CA ALA A 189 -22.00 -4.34 -11.10
C ALA A 189 -21.19 -5.05 -10.00
N VAL A 190 -20.57 -6.20 -10.33
CA VAL A 190 -19.67 -6.92 -9.43
C VAL A 190 -18.39 -6.14 -9.18
N ALA A 191 -17.80 -5.52 -10.21
CA ALA A 191 -16.62 -4.67 -10.05
C ALA A 191 -16.89 -3.48 -9.13
N GLU A 192 -18.04 -2.81 -9.30
CA GLU A 192 -18.43 -1.68 -8.44
C GLU A 192 -18.67 -2.14 -7.01
N ALA A 193 -19.41 -3.23 -6.81
CA ALA A 193 -19.66 -3.78 -5.47
C ALA A 193 -18.35 -4.17 -4.76
N LEU A 194 -17.37 -4.71 -5.50
CA LEU A 194 -16.05 -5.02 -4.95
C LEU A 194 -15.32 -3.76 -4.49
N LYS A 195 -15.38 -2.67 -5.27
CA LYS A 195 -14.79 -1.37 -4.93
C LYS A 195 -15.45 -0.74 -3.70
N GLU A 196 -16.77 -0.87 -3.61
CA GLU A 196 -17.58 -0.46 -2.45
C GLU A 196 -17.35 -1.35 -1.21
N LYS A 197 -16.63 -2.48 -1.37
CA LYS A 197 -16.47 -3.54 -0.36
C LYS A 197 -17.79 -4.19 0.07
N ASP A 198 -18.81 -4.13 -0.77
CA ASP A 198 -20.07 -4.85 -0.60
C ASP A 198 -19.92 -6.28 -1.14
N PHE A 199 -19.25 -7.12 -0.34
CA PHE A 199 -18.96 -8.51 -0.71
C PHE A 199 -20.23 -9.37 -0.82
N VAL A 200 -21.29 -9.02 -0.06
CA VAL A 200 -22.59 -9.70 -0.15
C VAL A 200 -23.19 -9.50 -1.54
N ARG A 201 -23.16 -8.26 -2.06
CA ARG A 201 -23.63 -7.94 -3.41
C ARG A 201 -22.77 -8.59 -4.48
N VAL A 202 -21.45 -8.64 -4.32
CA VAL A 202 -20.53 -9.38 -5.21
C VAL A 202 -20.97 -10.84 -5.33
N HIS A 203 -21.09 -11.55 -4.20
CA HIS A 203 -21.46 -12.97 -4.20
C HIS A 203 -22.87 -13.22 -4.72
N THR A 204 -23.81 -12.33 -4.42
CA THR A 204 -25.21 -12.46 -4.87
C THR A 204 -25.31 -12.37 -6.40
N ILE A 205 -24.69 -11.33 -7.00
CA ILE A 205 -24.73 -11.15 -8.46
C ILE A 205 -23.93 -12.26 -9.14
N ALA A 206 -22.72 -12.56 -8.65
CA ALA A 206 -21.87 -13.61 -9.22
C ALA A 206 -22.58 -14.97 -9.23
N ARG A 207 -23.21 -15.37 -8.13
CA ARG A 207 -23.96 -16.62 -8.05
C ARG A 207 -25.05 -16.70 -9.11
N LEU A 208 -25.88 -15.65 -9.23
CA LEU A 208 -26.98 -15.62 -10.20
C LEU A 208 -26.49 -15.85 -11.65
N VAL A 209 -25.44 -15.15 -12.07
CA VAL A 209 -24.96 -15.25 -13.47
C VAL A 209 -24.09 -16.48 -13.72
N LEU A 210 -23.34 -16.96 -12.73
CA LEU A 210 -22.51 -18.16 -12.88
C LEU A 210 -23.36 -19.43 -12.87
N ASP A 211 -24.44 -19.48 -12.08
CA ASP A 211 -25.38 -20.60 -12.09
C ASP A 211 -26.18 -20.65 -13.40
N ALA A 212 -26.53 -19.48 -13.95
CA ALA A 212 -27.21 -19.38 -15.24
C ALA A 212 -26.32 -19.74 -16.44
N PHE A 213 -25.03 -19.41 -16.38
CA PHE A 213 -24.08 -19.61 -17.49
C PHE A 213 -22.76 -20.27 -17.02
N PRO A 214 -22.81 -21.52 -16.52
CA PRO A 214 -21.67 -22.12 -15.82
C PRO A 214 -20.43 -22.32 -16.69
N ALA A 215 -20.62 -22.63 -17.97
CA ALA A 215 -19.54 -22.89 -18.94
C ALA A 215 -19.10 -21.65 -19.74
N GLU A 216 -19.64 -20.46 -19.44
CA GLU A 216 -19.41 -19.27 -20.24
C GLU A 216 -18.02 -18.65 -19.95
N PRO A 217 -17.11 -18.58 -20.95
CA PRO A 217 -15.75 -18.07 -20.75
C PRO A 217 -15.71 -16.57 -20.45
N SER A 218 -16.65 -15.79 -20.98
CA SER A 218 -16.73 -14.34 -20.76
C SER A 218 -17.02 -13.95 -19.30
N LEU A 219 -17.45 -14.90 -18.46
CA LEU A 219 -17.63 -14.71 -17.01
C LEU A 219 -16.34 -14.89 -16.18
N SER A 220 -15.18 -15.16 -16.79
CA SER A 220 -13.91 -15.30 -16.07
C SER A 220 -13.56 -14.07 -15.21
N LYS A 221 -13.94 -12.87 -15.66
CA LYS A 221 -13.75 -11.63 -14.89
C LYS A 221 -14.69 -11.54 -13.67
N VAL A 222 -15.92 -12.03 -13.78
CA VAL A 222 -16.85 -12.15 -12.64
C VAL A 222 -16.30 -13.15 -11.62
N ARG A 223 -15.83 -14.32 -12.07
CA ARG A 223 -15.18 -15.32 -11.20
C ARG A 223 -13.97 -14.73 -10.48
N TYR A 224 -13.14 -13.95 -11.19
CA TYR A 224 -11.99 -13.26 -10.61
C TYR A 224 -12.39 -12.28 -9.50
N TYR A 225 -13.41 -11.45 -9.72
CA TYR A 225 -13.89 -10.51 -8.70
C TYR A 225 -14.51 -11.22 -7.50
N GLN A 226 -15.25 -12.31 -7.73
CA GLN A 226 -15.79 -13.13 -6.65
C GLN A 226 -14.69 -13.76 -5.79
N ALA A 227 -13.64 -14.31 -6.42
CA ALA A 227 -12.48 -14.85 -5.72
C ALA A 227 -11.73 -13.76 -4.93
N THR A 228 -11.63 -12.55 -5.50
CA THR A 228 -11.03 -11.39 -4.84
C THR A 228 -11.84 -10.97 -3.60
N ALA A 229 -13.17 -10.96 -3.69
CA ALA A 229 -14.02 -10.72 -2.52
C ALA A 229 -13.78 -11.76 -1.42
N SER A 230 -13.76 -13.06 -1.77
CA SER A 230 -13.46 -14.13 -0.82
C SER A 230 -12.11 -13.97 -0.12
N TRP A 231 -11.09 -13.48 -0.84
CA TRP A 231 -9.79 -13.19 -0.25
C TRP A 231 -9.87 -12.04 0.77
N HIS A 232 -10.55 -10.94 0.43
CA HIS A 232 -10.75 -9.81 1.34
C HIS A 232 -11.58 -10.16 2.58
N GLU A 233 -12.47 -11.14 2.47
CA GLU A 233 -13.24 -11.70 3.60
C GLU A 233 -12.40 -12.62 4.50
N GLY A 234 -11.13 -12.89 4.15
CA GLY A 234 -10.24 -13.79 4.89
C GLY A 234 -10.39 -15.27 4.52
N ASN A 235 -11.27 -15.60 3.56
CA ASN A 235 -11.48 -16.96 3.07
C ASN A 235 -10.37 -17.39 2.07
N SER A 236 -9.12 -17.36 2.53
CA SER A 236 -7.92 -17.51 1.70
C SER A 236 -7.86 -18.86 0.97
N ALA A 237 -8.33 -19.95 1.58
CA ALA A 237 -8.35 -21.28 0.95
C ALA A 237 -9.33 -21.35 -0.24
N LEU A 238 -10.52 -20.75 -0.10
CA LEU A 238 -11.49 -20.66 -1.19
C LEU A 238 -10.96 -19.78 -2.31
N ALA A 239 -10.45 -18.59 -1.97
CA ALA A 239 -9.87 -17.67 -2.94
C ALA A 239 -8.72 -18.32 -3.72
N GLN A 240 -7.81 -19.00 -3.02
CA GLN A 240 -6.70 -19.73 -3.62
C GLN A 240 -7.19 -20.78 -4.63
N SER A 241 -8.17 -21.60 -4.26
CA SER A 241 -8.76 -22.60 -5.18
C SER A 241 -9.34 -21.93 -6.42
N CYS A 242 -10.12 -20.86 -6.25
CA CYS A 242 -10.75 -20.16 -7.37
C CYS A 242 -9.72 -19.49 -8.28
N PHE A 243 -8.70 -18.84 -7.73
CA PHE A 243 -7.64 -18.23 -8.53
C PHE A 243 -6.81 -19.28 -9.26
N LEU A 244 -6.54 -20.44 -8.64
CA LEU A 244 -5.82 -21.53 -9.29
C LEU A 244 -6.54 -22.00 -10.55
N ASP A 245 -7.86 -22.13 -10.51
CA ASP A 245 -8.63 -22.47 -11.70
C ASP A 245 -8.62 -21.36 -12.75
N LEU A 246 -8.64 -20.10 -12.34
CA LEU A 246 -8.55 -18.95 -13.24
C LEU A 246 -7.18 -18.81 -13.93
N THR A 247 -6.10 -19.36 -13.36
CA THR A 247 -4.80 -19.43 -14.05
C THR A 247 -4.80 -20.29 -15.31
N LYS A 248 -5.85 -21.10 -15.50
CA LYS A 248 -6.07 -21.94 -16.70
C LYS A 248 -7.02 -21.28 -17.70
N SER A 249 -7.49 -20.06 -17.43
CA SER A 249 -8.36 -19.30 -18.32
C SER A 249 -7.69 -19.10 -19.69
N PRO A 250 -8.42 -19.23 -20.82
CA PRO A 250 -7.88 -18.92 -22.14
C PRO A 250 -7.64 -17.41 -22.34
N ASP A 251 -8.28 -16.57 -21.51
CA ASP A 251 -7.99 -15.14 -21.43
C ASP A 251 -6.68 -14.93 -20.65
N ALA A 252 -5.63 -14.51 -21.37
CA ALA A 252 -4.29 -14.30 -20.83
C ALA A 252 -4.27 -13.24 -19.72
N GLU A 253 -5.08 -12.18 -19.81
CA GLU A 253 -5.12 -11.13 -18.78
C GLU A 253 -5.78 -11.63 -17.51
N ILE A 254 -6.88 -12.38 -17.62
CA ILE A 254 -7.47 -13.01 -16.44
C ILE A 254 -6.51 -14.04 -15.82
N SER A 255 -5.83 -14.82 -16.65
CA SER A 255 -4.82 -15.75 -16.14
C SER A 255 -3.70 -15.00 -15.42
N ALA A 256 -3.23 -13.87 -15.93
CA ALA A 256 -2.17 -13.09 -15.32
C ALA A 256 -2.63 -12.46 -13.99
N LEU A 257 -3.82 -11.86 -13.96
CA LEU A 257 -4.42 -11.31 -12.74
C LEU A 257 -4.60 -12.36 -11.65
N ALA A 258 -5.09 -13.56 -12.02
CA ALA A 258 -5.24 -14.67 -11.08
C ALA A 258 -3.89 -15.17 -10.57
N SER A 259 -2.89 -15.29 -11.45
CA SER A 259 -1.51 -15.60 -11.06
C SER A 259 -0.96 -14.54 -10.11
N PHE A 260 -1.15 -13.26 -10.37
CA PHE A 260 -0.71 -12.19 -9.47
C PHE A 260 -1.32 -12.34 -8.07
N ARG A 261 -2.64 -12.56 -7.99
CA ARG A 261 -3.35 -12.76 -6.72
C ARG A 261 -2.90 -14.01 -5.97
N LEU A 262 -2.56 -15.10 -6.67
CA LEU A 262 -1.93 -16.25 -6.03
C LEU A 262 -0.54 -15.89 -5.48
N GLY A 263 0.24 -15.09 -6.21
CA GLY A 263 1.49 -14.51 -5.73
C GLY A 263 1.29 -13.79 -4.38
N ASP A 264 0.29 -12.92 -4.30
CA ASP A 264 -0.08 -12.19 -3.07
C ASP A 264 -0.47 -13.15 -1.92
N ILE A 265 -1.30 -14.15 -2.21
CA ILE A 265 -1.75 -15.14 -1.22
C ILE A 265 -0.56 -15.95 -0.69
N PHE A 266 0.28 -16.51 -1.55
CA PHE A 266 1.44 -17.30 -1.11
C PHE A 266 2.49 -16.42 -0.40
N PHE A 267 2.62 -15.15 -0.79
CA PHE A 267 3.43 -14.18 -0.05
C PHE A 267 2.94 -14.04 1.39
N SER A 268 1.63 -13.88 1.60
CA SER A 268 1.03 -13.76 2.94
C SER A 268 1.21 -15.02 3.79
N LEU A 269 1.24 -16.19 3.15
CA LEU A 269 1.53 -17.49 3.77
C LEU A 269 3.03 -17.72 4.03
N LYS A 270 3.90 -16.79 3.59
CA LYS A 270 5.38 -16.89 3.64
C LYS A 270 5.95 -18.04 2.81
N ASP A 271 5.17 -18.58 1.87
CA ASP A 271 5.68 -19.50 0.85
C ASP A 271 6.24 -18.69 -0.32
N TYR A 272 7.46 -18.19 -0.13
CA TYR A 272 8.14 -17.33 -1.09
C TYR A 272 8.45 -18.04 -2.41
N GLY A 273 8.62 -19.37 -2.38
CA GLY A 273 8.85 -20.18 -3.58
C GLY A 273 7.64 -20.21 -4.51
N GLN A 274 6.45 -20.52 -3.97
CA GLN A 274 5.21 -20.46 -4.73
C GLN A 274 4.87 -19.01 -5.11
N SER A 275 5.07 -18.06 -4.20
CA SER A 275 4.83 -16.64 -4.49
C SER A 275 5.62 -16.16 -5.72
N ALA A 276 6.92 -16.46 -5.77
CA ALA A 276 7.76 -16.12 -6.92
C ALA A 276 7.33 -16.83 -8.22
N LEU A 277 6.90 -18.10 -8.14
CA LEU A 277 6.39 -18.83 -9.30
C LEU A 277 5.19 -18.10 -9.93
N TYR A 278 4.24 -17.69 -9.10
CA TYR A 278 3.01 -17.07 -9.58
C TYR A 278 3.19 -15.61 -10.02
N TYR A 279 4.07 -14.83 -9.39
CA TYR A 279 4.40 -13.50 -9.91
C TYR A 279 5.11 -13.56 -11.27
N ARG A 280 6.03 -14.52 -11.48
CA ARG A 280 6.64 -14.74 -12.82
C ARG A 280 5.59 -15.10 -13.86
N ALA A 281 4.65 -15.98 -13.51
CA ALA A 281 3.55 -16.34 -14.41
C ALA A 281 2.64 -15.13 -14.73
N ALA A 282 2.44 -14.20 -13.79
CA ALA A 282 1.71 -12.97 -14.04
C ALA A 282 2.45 -12.04 -15.02
N GLU A 283 3.76 -11.87 -14.82
CA GLU A 283 4.61 -11.06 -15.70
C GLU A 283 4.70 -11.60 -17.12
N GLU A 284 4.87 -12.92 -17.27
CA GLU A 284 4.98 -13.59 -18.57
C GLU A 284 3.68 -13.51 -19.38
N LYS A 285 2.53 -13.66 -18.73
CA LYS A 285 1.23 -13.77 -19.39
C LYS A 285 0.55 -12.44 -19.68
N SER A 286 0.79 -11.41 -18.88
CA SER A 286 0.11 -10.13 -19.05
C SER A 286 0.67 -9.35 -20.24
N THR A 287 -0.14 -8.47 -20.83
CA THR A 287 0.30 -7.38 -21.71
C THR A 287 0.19 -6.01 -21.04
N ASP A 288 -0.44 -5.94 -19.86
CA ASP A 288 -0.60 -4.73 -19.06
C ASP A 288 0.74 -4.31 -18.43
N PRO A 289 1.27 -3.11 -18.75
CA PRO A 289 2.49 -2.59 -18.15
C PRO A 289 2.45 -2.52 -16.63
N GLU A 290 1.29 -2.20 -16.04
CA GLU A 290 1.15 -2.07 -14.59
C GLU A 290 1.27 -3.43 -13.89
N ILE A 291 0.66 -4.48 -14.45
CA ILE A 291 0.77 -5.85 -13.91
C ILE A 291 2.22 -6.35 -14.01
N LYS A 292 2.89 -6.12 -15.15
CA LYS A 292 4.29 -6.52 -15.30
C LYS A 292 5.21 -5.82 -14.32
N MET A 293 5.08 -4.50 -14.19
CA MET A 293 5.90 -3.70 -13.29
C MET A 293 5.70 -4.10 -11.84
N THR A 294 4.44 -4.28 -11.43
CA THR A 294 4.13 -4.69 -10.06
C THR A 294 4.59 -6.13 -9.79
N ALA A 295 4.48 -7.05 -10.75
CA ALA A 295 4.97 -8.42 -10.60
C ALA A 295 6.51 -8.46 -10.46
N ASP A 296 7.24 -7.75 -11.33
CA ASP A 296 8.69 -7.61 -11.22
C ASP A 296 9.08 -6.94 -9.89
N PHE A 297 8.35 -5.90 -9.45
CA PHE A 297 8.59 -5.28 -8.15
C PHE A 297 8.42 -6.27 -6.99
N GLN A 298 7.35 -7.07 -6.98
CA GLN A 298 7.14 -8.07 -5.92
C GLN A 298 8.20 -9.18 -5.95
N LEU A 299 8.66 -9.60 -7.13
CA LEU A 299 9.80 -10.51 -7.27
C LEU A 299 11.08 -9.90 -6.70
N GLY A 300 11.29 -8.60 -6.91
CA GLY A 300 12.39 -7.84 -6.31
C GLY A 300 12.33 -7.83 -4.78
N VAL A 301 11.15 -7.60 -4.21
CA VAL A 301 10.91 -7.63 -2.75
C VAL A 301 11.12 -9.03 -2.16
N LEU A 302 10.63 -10.08 -2.84
CA LEU A 302 10.85 -11.47 -2.45
C LEU A 302 12.34 -11.79 -2.39
N ALA A 303 13.10 -11.42 -3.42
CA ALA A 303 14.54 -11.63 -3.46
C ALA A 303 15.27 -10.86 -2.33
N GLN A 304 14.84 -9.65 -1.97
CA GLN A 304 15.39 -8.96 -0.78
C GLN A 304 15.14 -9.75 0.51
N LYS A 305 13.94 -10.34 0.69
CA LYS A 305 13.61 -11.15 1.89
C LYS A 305 14.48 -12.40 1.99
N GLU A 306 14.87 -12.96 0.86
CA GLU A 306 15.82 -14.07 0.76
C GLU A 306 17.30 -13.61 0.87
N GLN A 307 17.54 -12.29 1.00
CA GLN A 307 18.86 -11.65 0.99
C GLN A 307 19.64 -11.83 -0.32
N ASP A 308 18.96 -12.19 -1.41
CA ASP A 308 19.52 -12.23 -2.77
C ASP A 308 19.38 -10.84 -3.41
N TYR A 309 20.25 -9.92 -2.98
CA TYR A 309 20.22 -8.53 -3.43
C TYR A 309 20.56 -8.36 -4.91
N VAL A 310 21.29 -9.31 -5.51
CA VAL A 310 21.62 -9.29 -6.94
C VAL A 310 20.36 -9.52 -7.76
N LYS A 311 19.64 -10.62 -7.51
CA LYS A 311 18.37 -10.88 -8.21
C LYS A 311 17.33 -9.81 -7.91
N SER A 312 17.30 -9.31 -6.67
CA SER A 312 16.40 -8.21 -6.31
C SER A 312 16.64 -6.98 -7.20
N ALA A 313 17.90 -6.58 -7.39
CA ALA A 313 18.25 -5.45 -8.23
C ALA A 313 17.89 -5.69 -9.70
N GLU A 314 18.07 -6.91 -10.22
CA GLU A 314 17.67 -7.29 -11.59
C GLU A 314 16.15 -7.10 -11.79
N TYR A 315 15.32 -7.64 -10.90
CA TYR A 315 13.87 -7.49 -11.00
C TYR A 315 13.41 -6.03 -10.86
N LEU A 316 13.99 -5.27 -9.92
CA LEU A 316 13.65 -3.86 -9.75
C LEU A 316 14.10 -3.00 -10.96
N GLN A 317 15.21 -3.37 -11.61
CA GLN A 317 15.61 -2.75 -12.88
C GLN A 317 14.65 -3.08 -14.02
N LYS A 318 14.17 -4.32 -14.12
CA LYS A 318 13.10 -4.69 -15.06
C LYS A 318 11.85 -3.84 -14.82
N ALA A 319 11.37 -3.77 -13.57
CA ALA A 319 10.22 -2.95 -13.20
C ALA A 319 10.42 -1.49 -13.60
N ARG A 320 11.60 -0.93 -13.34
CA ARG A 320 11.95 0.45 -13.71
C ARG A 320 11.90 0.71 -15.22
N SER A 321 12.26 -0.29 -16.03
CA SER A 321 12.30 -0.16 -17.50
C SER A 321 10.93 -0.09 -18.18
N ILE A 322 9.84 -0.36 -17.44
CA ILE A 322 8.48 -0.40 -17.97
C ILE A 322 7.89 1.02 -18.01
N SER A 323 7.49 1.47 -19.20
CA SER A 323 6.83 2.76 -19.44
C SER A 323 5.32 2.70 -19.19
N GLY A 324 4.70 3.81 -18.74
CA GLY A 324 3.24 3.94 -18.60
C GLY A 324 2.66 3.67 -17.20
N ALA A 325 3.51 3.60 -16.17
CA ALA A 325 3.11 3.51 -14.77
C ALA A 325 3.99 4.42 -13.89
N GLU A 326 4.04 5.70 -14.25
CA GLU A 326 4.91 6.72 -13.64
C GLU A 326 4.65 6.91 -12.14
N GLU A 327 3.41 6.69 -11.68
CA GLU A 327 3.04 6.78 -10.26
C GLU A 327 3.77 5.72 -9.40
N PHE A 328 4.12 4.57 -9.99
CA PHE A 328 4.79 3.48 -9.28
C PHE A 328 6.32 3.55 -9.37
N GLN A 329 6.85 4.34 -10.31
CA GLN A 329 8.29 4.49 -10.56
C GLN A 329 9.04 5.07 -9.36
N GLU A 330 8.40 5.93 -8.56
CA GLU A 330 8.96 6.46 -7.32
C GLU A 330 9.37 5.31 -6.37
N LYS A 331 8.43 4.41 -6.10
CA LYS A 331 8.64 3.28 -5.20
C LYS A 331 9.71 2.33 -5.74
N VAL A 332 9.68 2.04 -7.04
CA VAL A 332 10.67 1.16 -7.69
C VAL A 332 12.08 1.75 -7.55
N LEU A 333 12.27 3.04 -7.83
CA LEU A 333 13.58 3.67 -7.78
C LEU A 333 14.15 3.71 -6.35
N TYR A 334 13.30 4.04 -5.37
CA TYR A 334 13.71 4.07 -3.96
C TYR A 334 14.12 2.68 -3.46
N GLU A 335 13.32 1.65 -3.76
CA GLU A 335 13.61 0.27 -3.37
C GLU A 335 14.84 -0.28 -4.10
N LEU A 336 15.04 0.07 -5.38
CA LEU A 336 16.26 -0.29 -6.11
C LEU A 336 17.50 0.31 -5.45
N ALA A 337 17.46 1.60 -5.09
CA ALA A 337 18.56 2.25 -4.38
C ALA A 337 18.86 1.55 -3.05
N GLY A 338 17.82 1.19 -2.29
CA GLY A 338 17.91 0.40 -1.07
C GLY A 338 18.52 -0.99 -1.26
N THR A 339 18.07 -1.74 -2.27
CA THR A 339 18.65 -3.06 -2.60
C THR A 339 20.14 -2.94 -2.92
N ILE A 340 20.50 -1.95 -3.74
CA ILE A 340 21.89 -1.72 -4.14
C ILE A 340 22.75 -1.34 -2.92
N PHE A 341 22.22 -0.52 -2.02
CA PHE A 341 22.87 -0.22 -0.74
C PHE A 341 23.11 -1.48 0.11
N LEU A 342 22.09 -2.34 0.24
CA LEU A 342 22.17 -3.59 1.01
C LEU A 342 23.14 -4.60 0.39
N SER A 343 23.32 -4.56 -0.94
CA SER A 343 24.33 -5.37 -1.64
C SER A 343 25.78 -4.92 -1.38
N GLY A 344 25.97 -3.74 -0.77
CA GLY A 344 27.28 -3.14 -0.50
C GLY A 344 27.84 -2.27 -1.64
N ASP A 345 27.13 -2.15 -2.76
CA ASP A 345 27.49 -1.25 -3.87
C ASP A 345 27.04 0.19 -3.56
N TYR A 346 27.73 0.82 -2.61
CA TYR A 346 27.39 2.15 -2.11
C TYR A 346 27.55 3.26 -3.16
N GLU A 347 28.41 3.07 -4.16
CA GLU A 347 28.61 4.02 -5.25
C GLU A 347 27.37 4.09 -6.16
N LYS A 348 26.84 2.94 -6.57
CA LYS A 348 25.58 2.91 -7.32
C LYS A 348 24.39 3.35 -6.46
N ALA A 349 24.34 2.95 -5.19
CA ALA A 349 23.27 3.38 -4.28
C ALA A 349 23.22 4.91 -4.18
N LEU A 350 24.37 5.56 -3.96
CA LEU A 350 24.53 7.01 -3.96
C LEU A 350 23.99 7.64 -5.24
N SER A 351 24.31 7.07 -6.41
CA SER A 351 23.82 7.56 -7.69
C SER A 351 22.28 7.50 -7.80
N PHE A 352 21.67 6.41 -7.35
CA PHE A 352 20.21 6.24 -7.40
C PHE A 352 19.48 7.09 -6.36
N TYR A 353 20.02 7.29 -5.15
CA TYR A 353 19.41 8.20 -4.18
C TYR A 353 19.44 9.65 -4.65
N ARG A 354 20.54 10.09 -5.28
CA ARG A 354 20.63 11.41 -5.92
C ARG A 354 19.66 11.56 -7.08
N GLU A 355 19.54 10.53 -7.91
CA GLU A 355 18.56 10.49 -8.98
C GLU A 355 17.14 10.61 -8.41
N PHE A 356 16.81 9.82 -7.39
CA PHE A 356 15.50 9.83 -6.74
C PHE A 356 15.11 11.23 -6.29
N ARG A 357 15.99 11.92 -5.56
CA ARG A 357 15.75 13.30 -5.10
C ARG A 357 15.57 14.29 -6.25
N LYS A 358 16.22 14.06 -7.39
CA LYS A 358 16.12 14.91 -8.58
C LYS A 358 14.82 14.68 -9.35
N VAL A 359 14.42 13.42 -9.51
CA VAL A 359 13.24 13.01 -10.28
C VAL A 359 11.95 13.20 -9.47
N PHE A 360 12.01 12.95 -8.15
CA PHE A 360 10.87 13.01 -7.23
C PHE A 360 11.10 14.01 -6.09
N PRO A 361 11.35 15.30 -6.36
CA PRO A 361 11.71 16.28 -5.33
C PRO A 361 10.60 16.60 -4.31
N LEU A 362 9.35 16.25 -4.63
CA LEU A 362 8.18 16.44 -3.74
C LEU A 362 7.77 15.16 -3.00
N SER A 363 8.48 14.05 -3.21
CA SER A 363 8.18 12.79 -2.53
C SER A 363 8.36 12.91 -1.02
N SER A 364 7.48 12.27 -0.26
CA SER A 364 7.62 12.12 1.19
C SER A 364 8.84 11.27 1.60
N LEU A 365 9.42 10.51 0.67
CA LEU A 365 10.63 9.69 0.85
C LEU A 365 11.93 10.47 0.61
N VAL A 366 11.87 11.74 0.18
CA VAL A 366 13.07 12.56 -0.04
C VAL A 366 13.98 12.64 1.19
N PRO A 367 13.47 12.84 2.43
CA PRO A 367 14.31 12.78 3.62
C PRO A 367 14.98 11.42 3.76
N ASN A 368 14.25 10.32 3.58
CA ASN A 368 14.79 8.98 3.70
C ASN A 368 15.91 8.74 2.67
N ALA A 369 15.71 9.18 1.42
CA ALA A 369 16.73 9.10 0.38
C ALA A 369 17.97 9.94 0.72
N LEU A 370 17.80 11.17 1.24
CA LEU A 370 18.90 12.02 1.71
C LEU A 370 19.70 11.37 2.85
N LEU A 371 19.01 10.70 3.78
CA LEU A 371 19.67 9.99 4.86
C LEU A 371 20.50 8.81 4.35
N GLN A 372 19.94 8.00 3.44
CA GLN A 372 20.66 6.86 2.87
C GLN A 372 21.77 7.31 1.92
N GLU A 373 21.64 8.46 1.27
CA GLU A 373 22.73 9.13 0.54
C GLU A 373 23.91 9.40 1.48
N ALA A 374 23.66 10.01 2.64
CA ALA A 374 24.69 10.30 3.64
C ALA A 374 25.36 9.04 4.19
N PHE A 375 24.59 7.98 4.46
CA PHE A 375 25.16 6.68 4.85
C PHE A 375 25.94 5.99 3.72
N SER A 376 25.54 6.15 2.47
CA SER A 376 26.31 5.64 1.33
C SER A 376 27.67 6.31 1.26
N LEU A 377 27.71 7.64 1.39
CA LEU A 377 28.95 8.43 1.46
C LEU A 377 29.84 8.03 2.65
N TYR A 378 29.23 7.82 3.82
CA TYR A 378 29.95 7.35 5.01
C TYR A 378 30.63 5.99 4.77
N ASN A 379 29.93 5.04 4.14
CA ASN A 379 30.49 3.72 3.83
C ASN A 379 31.57 3.79 2.73
N LEU A 380 31.45 4.73 1.80
CA LEU A 380 32.49 5.07 0.82
C LEU A 380 33.69 5.81 1.43
N LYS A 381 33.63 6.14 2.73
CA LYS A 381 34.63 6.91 3.48
C LYS A 381 34.79 8.35 3.00
N ASP A 382 33.84 8.87 2.24
CA ASP A 382 33.75 10.30 1.92
C ASP A 382 33.10 11.04 3.09
N TYR A 383 33.86 11.16 4.17
CA TYR A 383 33.36 11.73 5.43
C TYR A 383 33.10 13.24 5.33
N ASP A 384 33.74 13.94 4.40
CA ASP A 384 33.50 15.37 4.21
C ASP A 384 32.16 15.62 3.52
N GLU A 385 31.83 14.84 2.49
CA GLU A 385 30.52 14.94 1.87
C GLU A 385 29.42 14.34 2.75
N ALA A 386 29.64 13.18 3.39
CA ALA A 386 28.68 12.60 4.33
C ALA A 386 28.30 13.60 5.43
N LYS A 387 29.28 14.30 6.00
CA LYS A 387 29.06 15.35 6.99
C LYS A 387 28.12 16.44 6.46
N ARG A 388 28.40 16.98 5.27
CA ARG A 388 27.57 18.02 4.64
C ARG A 388 26.13 17.55 4.46
N VAL A 389 25.94 16.33 3.96
CA VAL A 389 24.60 15.77 3.69
C VAL A 389 23.84 15.51 5.00
N PHE A 390 24.49 15.01 6.05
CA PHE A 390 23.85 14.88 7.37
C PHE A 390 23.51 16.25 7.99
N GLU A 391 24.39 17.26 7.87
CA GLU A 391 24.13 18.63 8.32
C GLU A 391 22.94 19.25 7.60
N ASP A 392 22.86 19.08 6.28
CA ASP A 392 21.73 19.51 5.46
C ASP A 392 20.44 18.82 5.90
N PHE A 393 20.49 17.52 6.23
CA PHE A 393 19.31 16.80 6.73
C PHE A 393 18.81 17.43 8.03
N VAL A 394 19.67 17.56 9.04
CA VAL A 394 19.23 18.04 10.37
C VAL A 394 18.80 19.51 10.35
N HIS A 395 19.32 20.30 9.40
CA HIS A 395 18.91 21.68 9.18
C HIS A 395 17.53 21.79 8.52
N ASN A 396 17.31 21.04 7.43
CA ASN A 396 16.09 21.15 6.61
C ASN A 396 14.92 20.32 7.15
N TYR A 397 15.20 19.25 7.91
CA TYR A 397 14.19 18.31 8.41
C TYR A 397 14.25 18.09 9.93
N PRO A 398 14.35 19.14 10.78
CA PRO A 398 14.60 19.00 12.22
C PRO A 398 13.49 18.27 13.00
N ALA A 399 12.27 18.23 12.46
CA ALA A 399 11.11 17.55 13.05
C ALA A 399 10.82 16.18 12.43
N ASN A 400 11.62 15.72 11.45
CA ASN A 400 11.41 14.42 10.81
C ASN A 400 11.75 13.27 11.78
N GLU A 401 11.03 12.15 11.67
CA GLU A 401 11.22 10.99 12.54
C GLU A 401 12.64 10.41 12.49
N MET A 402 13.33 10.53 11.36
CA MET A 402 14.69 10.03 11.16
C MET A 402 15.77 11.00 11.62
N THR A 403 15.41 12.18 12.16
CA THR A 403 16.38 13.17 12.64
C THR A 403 17.38 12.57 13.62
N GLY A 404 16.95 11.66 14.49
CA GLY A 404 17.86 10.95 15.39
C GLY A 404 18.91 10.11 14.67
N GLN A 405 18.52 9.41 13.60
CA GLN A 405 19.46 8.65 12.76
C GLN A 405 20.43 9.56 12.01
N ALA A 406 19.98 10.74 11.56
CA ALA A 406 20.86 11.73 10.94
C ALA A 406 21.91 12.27 11.91
N TYR A 407 21.51 12.62 13.14
CA TYR A 407 22.48 13.01 14.18
C TYR A 407 23.43 11.87 14.53
N TYR A 408 22.94 10.63 14.62
CA TYR A 408 23.79 9.47 14.84
C TYR A 408 24.84 9.32 13.72
N GLY A 409 24.43 9.35 12.46
CA GLY A 409 25.33 9.31 11.31
C GLY A 409 26.34 10.46 11.28
N LEU A 410 25.91 11.68 11.64
CA LEU A 410 26.79 12.85 11.74
C LEU A 410 27.89 12.65 12.80
N GLY A 411 27.54 12.17 13.99
CA GLY A 411 28.53 11.89 15.03
C GLY A 411 29.46 10.72 14.68
N LEU A 412 28.95 9.66 14.04
CA LEU A 412 29.79 8.58 13.50
C LEU A 412 30.80 9.13 12.48
N THR A 413 30.36 10.06 11.63
CA THR A 413 31.22 10.73 10.65
C THR A 413 32.34 11.53 11.33
N PHE A 414 32.06 12.25 12.42
CA PHE A 414 33.09 12.91 13.21
C PHE A 414 34.06 11.92 13.87
N ILE A 415 33.56 10.82 14.43
CA ILE A 415 34.40 9.76 15.03
C ILE A 415 35.32 9.14 13.99
N ALA A 416 34.82 8.83 12.79
CA ALA A 416 35.60 8.26 11.69
C ALA A 416 36.73 9.20 11.24
N ARG A 417 36.55 10.51 11.41
CA ARG A 417 37.58 11.54 11.18
C ARG A 417 38.54 11.74 12.37
N GLY A 418 38.34 11.03 13.48
CA GLY A 418 39.13 11.15 14.70
C GLY A 418 38.67 12.27 15.66
N ASP A 419 37.60 12.99 15.35
CA ASP A 419 37.10 14.10 16.17
C ASP A 419 35.97 13.66 17.12
N LYS A 420 36.34 12.87 18.14
CA LYS A 420 35.40 12.41 19.17
C LYS A 420 34.73 13.57 19.92
N LYS A 421 35.43 14.71 20.05
CA LYS A 421 34.93 15.90 20.76
C LYS A 421 33.80 16.56 19.97
N ALA A 422 33.94 16.72 18.66
CA ALA A 422 32.87 17.22 17.81
C ALA A 422 31.66 16.27 17.81
N ALA A 423 31.89 14.95 17.76
CA ALA A 423 30.81 13.97 17.87
C ALA A 423 30.02 14.11 19.18
N ALA A 424 30.73 14.21 20.30
CA ALA A 424 30.12 14.41 21.61
C ALA A 424 29.33 15.72 21.67
N ALA A 425 29.88 16.84 21.19
CA ALA A 425 29.19 18.14 21.18
C ALA A 425 27.90 18.11 20.35
N VAL A 426 27.92 17.47 19.18
CA VAL A 426 26.73 17.35 18.31
C VAL A 426 25.66 16.49 18.97
N TRP A 427 26.03 15.32 19.50
CA TRP A 427 25.08 14.44 20.18
C TRP A 427 24.53 15.06 21.46
N GLU A 428 25.35 15.73 22.26
CA GLU A 428 24.89 16.45 23.44
C GLU A 428 23.90 17.57 23.08
N GLY A 429 24.22 18.38 22.06
CA GLY A 429 23.33 19.45 21.59
C GLY A 429 21.96 18.92 21.14
N PHE A 430 21.94 17.74 20.53
CA PHE A 430 20.71 17.05 20.12
C PHE A 430 19.93 16.46 21.30
N LEU A 431 20.61 15.79 22.24
CA LEU A 431 19.99 15.02 23.33
C LEU A 431 19.51 15.91 24.50
N SER A 432 20.21 17.02 24.77
CA SER A 432 19.95 17.90 25.92
C SER A 432 18.55 18.56 25.88
N ARG A 433 18.01 18.82 24.69
CA ARG A 433 16.72 19.51 24.50
C ARG A 433 15.51 18.58 24.47
N ARG A 434 15.74 17.26 24.48
CA ARG A 434 14.68 16.25 24.31
C ARG A 434 14.28 15.66 25.66
N SER A 435 12.99 15.38 25.84
CA SER A 435 12.45 14.68 27.02
C SER A 435 12.61 13.15 26.91
N ILE A 436 12.50 12.59 25.71
CA ILE A 436 12.70 11.16 25.41
C ILE A 436 13.97 11.00 24.56
N ILE A 437 14.88 10.13 25.02
CA ILE A 437 16.15 9.78 24.33
C ILE A 437 16.39 8.26 24.33
N SER A 438 15.38 7.47 24.71
CA SER A 438 15.48 6.01 24.81
C SER A 438 15.77 5.34 23.45
N ASP A 439 15.22 5.93 22.39
CA ASP A 439 15.45 5.59 20.98
C ASP A 439 16.86 5.96 20.49
N GLN A 440 17.62 6.73 21.27
CA GLN A 440 18.95 7.22 20.96
C GLN A 440 20.03 6.65 21.90
N ALA A 441 19.74 5.52 22.54
CA ALA A 441 20.62 4.90 23.53
C ALA A 441 22.08 4.72 23.08
N PRO A 442 22.40 4.33 21.81
CA PRO A 442 23.78 4.25 21.34
C PRO A 442 24.55 5.58 21.46
N MET A 443 23.92 6.70 21.12
CA MET A 443 24.52 8.04 21.27
C MET A 443 24.76 8.37 22.74
N VAL A 444 23.80 8.04 23.60
CA VAL A 444 23.90 8.29 25.06
C VAL A 444 25.06 7.50 25.68
N LEU A 445 25.17 6.20 25.36
CA LEU A 445 26.24 5.36 25.90
C LEU A 445 27.62 5.82 25.44
N PHE A 446 27.76 6.25 24.18
CA PHE A 446 29.01 6.84 23.71
C PHE A 446 29.31 8.16 24.41
N LEU A 447 28.35 9.07 24.50
CA LEU A 447 28.53 10.36 25.15
C LEU A 447 28.93 10.19 26.63
N ALA A 448 28.30 9.25 27.33
CA ALA A 448 28.65 8.89 28.70
C ALA A 448 30.08 8.34 28.82
N ARG A 449 30.50 7.45 27.91
CA ARG A 449 31.90 6.99 27.84
C ARG A 449 32.87 8.14 27.62
N PHE A 450 32.56 9.03 26.67
CA PHE A 450 33.38 10.20 26.39
C PHE A 450 33.55 11.09 27.62
N PHE A 451 32.47 11.41 28.33
CA PHE A 451 32.55 12.18 29.57
C PHE A 451 33.37 11.51 30.67
N ILE A 452 33.28 10.18 30.81
CA ILE A 452 34.08 9.42 31.79
C ILE A 452 35.57 9.42 31.38
N GLU A 453 35.88 9.25 30.10
CA GLU A 453 37.25 9.29 29.57
C GLU A 453 37.89 10.68 29.79
N GLU A 454 37.14 11.75 29.54
CA GLU A 454 37.57 13.15 29.71
C GLU A 454 37.51 13.64 31.16
N LYS A 455 37.19 12.75 32.12
CA LYS A 455 37.06 13.06 33.57
C LYS A 455 35.97 14.08 33.91
N HIS A 456 34.98 14.25 33.04
CA HIS A 456 33.78 15.06 33.29
C HIS A 456 32.53 14.18 33.54
N SER A 457 32.70 13.12 34.31
CA SER A 457 31.66 12.09 34.54
C SER A 457 30.36 12.59 35.19
N ALA A 458 30.35 13.78 35.78
CA ALA A 458 29.12 14.40 36.30
C ALA A 458 28.08 14.64 35.21
N GLU A 459 28.49 15.00 33.98
CA GLU A 459 27.59 15.26 32.87
C GLU A 459 26.95 14.00 32.29
N ALA A 460 27.57 12.82 32.48
CA ALA A 460 27.03 11.55 32.00
C ALA A 460 25.77 11.09 32.76
N ILE A 461 25.71 11.38 34.06
CA ILE A 461 24.70 10.80 34.98
C ILE A 461 23.25 11.14 34.57
N PRO A 462 22.87 12.39 34.22
CA PRO A 462 21.50 12.71 33.82
C PRO A 462 21.04 11.93 32.58
N TYR A 463 21.91 11.72 31.60
CA TYR A 463 21.59 10.95 30.39
C TYR A 463 21.44 9.46 30.70
N LEU A 464 22.38 8.89 31.47
CA LEU A 464 22.34 7.49 31.85
C LEU A 464 21.10 7.15 32.68
N LYS A 465 20.69 8.02 33.61
CA LYS A 465 19.48 7.83 34.42
C LYS A 465 18.22 7.67 33.56
N ARG A 466 18.11 8.43 32.48
CA ARG A 466 16.97 8.37 31.54
C ARG A 466 16.92 7.04 30.78
N ILE A 467 18.07 6.50 30.41
CA ILE A 467 18.18 5.16 29.81
C ILE A 467 17.80 4.09 30.83
N THR A 468 18.37 4.12 32.04
CA THR A 468 18.13 3.08 33.05
C THR A 468 16.67 3.05 33.54
N ALA A 469 15.99 4.21 33.57
CA ALA A 469 14.59 4.35 33.99
C ALA A 469 13.58 3.91 32.92
N SER A 470 14.00 3.69 31.67
CA SER A 470 13.11 3.33 30.58
C SER A 470 12.96 1.80 30.47
N PRO A 471 11.81 1.21 30.83
CA PRO A 471 11.66 -0.26 30.89
C PRO A 471 11.65 -0.93 29.52
N ASN A 472 11.33 -0.19 28.46
CA ASN A 472 11.24 -0.71 27.09
C ASN A 472 12.59 -0.81 26.37
N ILE A 473 13.68 -0.34 26.98
CA ILE A 473 15.03 -0.47 26.42
C ILE A 473 15.55 -1.88 26.70
N ASP A 474 16.27 -2.42 25.72
CA ASP A 474 16.97 -3.70 25.82
C ASP A 474 17.80 -3.82 27.12
N GLN A 475 17.80 -5.02 27.72
CA GLN A 475 18.39 -5.24 29.03
C GLN A 475 19.92 -5.12 29.01
N ASP A 476 20.59 -5.45 27.89
CA ASP A 476 22.03 -5.25 27.76
C ASP A 476 22.36 -3.75 27.73
N ILE A 477 21.61 -2.97 26.96
CA ILE A 477 21.79 -1.51 26.90
C ILE A 477 21.58 -0.87 28.28
N ARG A 478 20.55 -1.30 29.02
CA ARG A 478 20.30 -0.80 30.39
C ARG A 478 21.38 -1.22 31.38
N ALA A 479 21.85 -2.47 31.31
CA ALA A 479 22.95 -2.96 32.15
C ALA A 479 24.25 -2.20 31.85
N GLU A 480 24.51 -1.86 30.58
CA GLU A 480 25.66 -1.07 30.17
C GLU A 480 25.55 0.38 30.68
N ALA A 481 24.35 0.97 30.64
CA ALA A 481 24.11 2.28 31.24
C ALA A 481 24.34 2.28 32.77
N TYR A 482 23.95 1.21 33.47
CA TYR A 482 24.25 1.04 34.89
C TYR A 482 25.75 0.87 35.17
N LEU A 483 26.46 0.11 34.34
CA LEU A 483 27.93 -0.02 34.43
C LEU A 483 28.60 1.36 34.31
N LEU A 484 28.24 2.13 33.27
CA LEU A 484 28.77 3.48 33.07
C LEU A 484 28.37 4.43 34.21
N SER A 485 27.16 4.28 34.77
CA SER A 485 26.72 5.09 35.92
C SER A 485 27.59 4.81 37.15
N GLY A 486 27.88 3.54 37.43
CA GLY A 486 28.77 3.16 38.53
C GLY A 486 30.17 3.73 38.34
N LEU A 487 30.77 3.57 37.16
CA LEU A 487 32.08 4.15 36.85
C LEU A 487 32.10 5.68 37.00
N ALA A 488 31.04 6.37 36.56
CA ALA A 488 30.90 7.81 36.71
C ALA A 488 30.77 8.24 38.18
N TYR A 489 30.06 7.48 39.02
CA TYR A 489 29.99 7.75 40.46
C TYR A 489 31.32 7.48 41.18
N LEU A 490 32.08 6.46 40.78
CA LEU A 490 33.43 6.22 41.31
C LEU A 490 34.37 7.41 41.09
N GLN A 491 34.39 7.97 39.87
CA GLN A 491 35.19 9.17 39.57
C GLN A 491 34.78 10.40 40.38
N GLN A 492 33.51 10.46 40.80
CA GLN A 492 32.98 11.51 41.67
C GLN A 492 33.15 11.22 43.17
N ASN A 493 33.86 10.15 43.55
CA ASN A 493 34.02 9.70 44.92
C ASN A 493 32.68 9.43 45.64
N LYS A 494 31.72 8.83 44.93
CA LYS A 494 30.38 8.46 45.40
C LYS A 494 30.20 6.93 45.43
N PRO A 495 30.82 6.24 46.40
CA PRO A 495 30.90 4.78 46.40
C PRO A 495 29.55 4.10 46.61
N GLU A 496 28.62 4.68 47.38
CA GLU A 496 27.32 4.05 47.63
C GLU A 496 26.41 4.09 46.40
N GLU A 497 26.38 5.22 45.70
CA GLU A 497 25.66 5.36 44.43
C GLU A 497 26.28 4.46 43.34
N SER A 498 27.61 4.29 43.35
CA SER A 498 28.27 3.34 42.46
C SER A 498 27.85 1.90 42.73
N LEU A 499 27.85 1.49 44.01
CA LEU A 499 27.48 0.13 44.41
C LEU A 499 26.02 -0.15 44.02
N SER A 500 25.12 0.80 44.30
CA SER A 500 23.71 0.72 43.92
C SER A 500 23.52 0.60 42.40
N ALA A 501 24.30 1.35 41.61
CA ALA A 501 24.25 1.25 40.15
C ALA A 501 24.69 -0.12 39.65
N PHE A 502 25.78 -0.68 40.19
CA PHE A 502 26.24 -2.03 39.80
C PHE A 502 25.22 -3.10 40.18
N ASP A 503 24.62 -3.02 41.36
CA ASP A 503 23.57 -3.95 41.80
C ASP A 503 22.33 -3.89 40.91
N ALA A 504 21.90 -2.69 40.54
CA ALA A 504 20.78 -2.51 39.61
C ALA A 504 21.09 -3.10 38.22
N GLY A 505 22.33 -2.97 37.74
CA GLY A 505 22.78 -3.61 36.50
C GLY A 505 22.79 -5.14 36.59
N LEU A 506 23.24 -5.70 37.71
CA LEU A 506 23.30 -7.16 37.93
C LEU A 506 21.93 -7.81 38.10
N ALA A 507 20.91 -7.03 38.45
CA ALA A 507 19.52 -7.49 38.52
C ALA A 507 18.88 -7.71 37.12
N LEU A 508 19.48 -7.18 36.05
CA LEU A 508 19.02 -7.35 34.67
C LEU A 508 19.54 -8.67 34.07
N LYS A 509 18.75 -9.29 33.18
CA LYS A 509 19.19 -10.45 32.39
C LYS A 509 19.96 -9.96 31.16
N SER A 510 21.25 -9.70 31.37
CA SER A 510 22.17 -9.27 30.32
C SER A 510 23.20 -10.33 29.94
N ARG A 511 23.88 -10.11 28.81
CA ARG A 511 25.01 -10.89 28.31
C ARG A 511 26.09 -11.10 29.37
N GLU A 512 26.71 -12.29 29.38
CA GLU A 512 27.62 -12.71 30.45
C GLU A 512 28.84 -11.81 30.58
N ASP A 513 29.43 -11.36 29.47
CA ASP A 513 30.58 -10.45 29.45
C ASP A 513 30.29 -9.12 30.16
N LEU A 514 29.07 -8.60 30.00
CA LEU A 514 28.63 -7.37 30.67
C LEU A 514 28.36 -7.60 32.16
N ARG A 515 27.75 -8.75 32.51
CA ARG A 515 27.55 -9.16 33.91
C ARG A 515 28.88 -9.35 34.63
N ASP A 516 29.85 -9.98 34.00
CA ASP A 516 31.19 -10.20 34.55
C ASP A 516 31.92 -8.86 34.74
N SER A 517 31.75 -7.92 33.81
CA SER A 517 32.27 -6.54 33.95
C SER A 517 31.65 -5.80 35.14
N LEU A 518 30.34 -5.91 35.34
CA LEU A 518 29.64 -5.34 36.51
C LEU A 518 30.13 -5.97 37.82
N LEU A 519 30.24 -7.30 37.87
CA LEU A 519 30.75 -8.04 39.04
C LEU A 519 32.18 -7.64 39.39
N LYS A 520 33.06 -7.52 38.39
CA LYS A 520 34.44 -7.08 38.58
C LYS A 520 34.49 -5.70 39.23
N ASN A 521 33.82 -4.71 38.64
CA ASN A 521 33.82 -3.35 39.18
C ASN A 521 33.17 -3.26 40.57
N LYS A 522 32.13 -4.07 40.84
CA LYS A 522 31.55 -4.20 42.18
C LYS A 522 32.55 -4.78 43.20
N ALA A 523 33.26 -5.85 42.84
CA ALA A 523 34.23 -6.48 43.72
C ALA A 523 35.41 -5.57 44.05
N ASP A 524 35.92 -4.83 43.06
CA ASP A 524 36.96 -3.82 43.23
C ASP A 524 36.51 -2.71 44.20
N LEU A 525 35.27 -2.24 44.06
CA LEU A 525 34.69 -1.24 44.96
C LEU A 525 34.56 -1.78 46.39
N LEU A 526 34.03 -3.00 46.57
CA LEU A 526 33.91 -3.62 47.89
C LEU A 526 35.28 -3.82 48.56
N LEU A 527 36.29 -4.22 47.78
CA LEU A 527 37.68 -4.28 48.23
C LEU A 527 38.16 -2.92 48.73
N ALA A 528 37.93 -1.85 47.95
CA ALA A 528 38.34 -0.48 48.32
C ALA A 528 37.60 0.04 49.57
N LYS A 529 36.34 -0.36 49.77
CA LYS A 529 35.55 -0.05 50.98
C LYS A 529 35.95 -0.88 52.21
N GLY A 530 36.78 -1.91 52.04
CA GLY A 530 37.14 -2.86 53.10
C GLY A 530 36.06 -3.91 53.41
N GLU A 531 35.06 -4.06 52.53
CA GLU A 531 33.97 -5.04 52.65
C GLU A 531 34.40 -6.41 52.10
N TYR A 532 35.54 -6.93 52.58
CA TYR A 532 36.23 -8.09 52.02
C TYR A 532 35.37 -9.36 51.96
N GLY A 533 34.52 -9.58 52.97
CA GLY A 533 33.64 -10.75 53.04
C GLY A 533 32.64 -10.82 51.89
N GLN A 534 32.21 -9.67 51.37
CA GLN A 534 31.31 -9.59 50.21
C GLN A 534 32.07 -9.65 48.87
N ALA A 535 33.31 -9.15 48.83
CA ALA A 535 34.12 -9.14 47.62
C ALA A 535 34.63 -10.54 47.22
N ILE A 536 35.02 -11.37 48.21
CA ILE A 536 35.55 -12.73 47.98
C ILE A 536 34.68 -13.61 47.08
N PRO A 537 33.38 -13.84 47.38
CA PRO A 537 32.55 -14.73 46.56
C PRO A 537 32.40 -14.20 45.12
N ILE A 538 32.42 -12.88 44.93
CA ILE A 538 32.35 -12.29 43.60
C ILE A 538 33.64 -12.57 42.83
N TYR A 539 34.81 -12.30 43.41
CA TYR A 539 36.09 -12.60 42.74
C TYR A 539 36.23 -14.09 42.42
N GLN A 540 35.83 -14.98 43.32
CA GLN A 540 35.82 -16.43 43.09
C GLN A 540 34.91 -16.83 41.93
N GLN A 541 33.77 -16.15 41.75
CA GLN A 541 32.85 -16.37 40.65
C GLN A 541 33.45 -15.96 39.30
N ILE A 542 34.21 -14.86 39.23
CA ILE A 542 34.69 -14.27 37.97
C ILE A 542 36.14 -14.60 37.60
N GLN A 543 36.95 -15.16 38.50
CA GLN A 543 38.39 -15.45 38.26
C GLN A 543 38.68 -16.34 37.04
N GLY A 544 37.73 -17.17 36.61
CA GLY A 544 37.84 -18.00 35.40
C GLY A 544 37.16 -17.42 34.16
N LYS A 545 36.45 -16.29 34.29
CA LYS A 545 35.58 -15.74 33.26
C LYS A 545 36.15 -14.54 32.50
N ILE A 546 37.14 -13.85 33.07
CA ILE A 546 37.80 -12.69 32.44
C ILE A 546 39.31 -13.00 32.31
N PRO A 547 39.73 -13.79 31.30
CA PRO A 547 41.12 -14.26 31.20
C PRO A 547 42.14 -13.13 31.18
N ASP A 548 41.87 -12.06 30.44
CA ASP A 548 42.78 -10.92 30.29
C ASP A 548 43.01 -10.13 31.59
N ARG A 549 42.10 -10.26 32.56
CA ARG A 549 42.20 -9.61 33.88
C ARG A 549 42.30 -10.60 35.03
N LYS A 550 42.58 -11.86 34.74
CA LYS A 550 42.66 -12.92 35.75
C LYS A 550 43.67 -12.57 36.85
N GLY A 551 44.83 -12.02 36.46
CA GLY A 551 45.84 -11.54 37.41
C GLY A 551 45.32 -10.47 38.39
N GLU A 552 44.59 -9.46 37.88
CA GLU A 552 43.99 -8.40 38.71
C GLU A 552 42.93 -8.96 39.68
N ILE A 553 42.09 -9.86 39.19
CA ILE A 553 41.01 -10.49 39.98
C ILE A 553 41.59 -11.34 41.11
N LEU A 554 42.59 -12.16 40.80
CA LEU A 554 43.27 -12.99 41.80
C LEU A 554 44.03 -12.12 42.81
N TYR A 555 44.65 -11.03 42.36
CA TYR A 555 45.25 -10.06 43.26
C TYR A 555 44.21 -9.52 44.27
N GLY A 556 43.05 -9.04 43.79
CA GLY A 556 41.98 -8.54 44.64
C GLY A 556 41.46 -9.59 45.62
N LEU A 557 41.29 -10.83 45.17
CA LEU A 557 40.89 -11.97 46.02
C LEU A 557 41.94 -12.25 47.11
N GLY A 558 43.23 -12.25 46.76
CA GLY A 558 44.34 -12.44 47.69
C GLY A 558 44.38 -11.36 48.77
N VAL A 559 44.18 -10.09 48.38
CA VAL A 559 44.13 -8.97 49.34
C VAL A 559 42.96 -9.13 50.30
N CYS A 560 41.77 -9.46 49.81
CA CYS A 560 40.61 -9.70 50.66
C CYS A 560 40.86 -10.82 51.68
N LEU A 561 41.43 -11.95 51.23
CA LEU A 561 41.73 -13.10 52.10
C LEU A 561 42.77 -12.74 53.17
N GLN A 562 43.85 -12.06 52.78
CA GLN A 562 44.89 -11.62 53.71
C GLN A 562 44.35 -10.65 54.76
N ARG A 563 43.48 -9.72 54.37
CA ARG A 563 42.87 -8.72 55.27
C ARG A 563 41.88 -9.33 56.27
N LEU A 564 41.34 -10.52 55.98
CA LEU A 564 40.50 -11.31 56.89
C LEU A 564 41.30 -12.36 57.68
N ASP A 565 42.62 -12.22 57.78
CA ASP A 565 43.52 -13.17 58.44
C ASP A 565 43.53 -14.60 57.84
N ARG A 566 42.98 -14.80 56.65
CA ARG A 566 42.96 -16.08 55.91
C ARG A 566 44.21 -16.24 55.06
N SER A 567 45.38 -16.04 55.66
CA SER A 567 46.67 -15.97 54.94
C SER A 567 47.03 -17.28 54.22
N GLN A 568 46.67 -18.43 54.80
CA GLN A 568 46.90 -19.75 54.18
C GLN A 568 46.15 -19.92 52.85
N GLU A 569 44.98 -19.29 52.71
CA GLU A 569 44.22 -19.28 51.47
C GLU A 569 44.70 -18.19 50.51
N ALA A 570 45.22 -17.07 51.03
CA ALA A 570 45.73 -15.96 50.22
C ALA A 570 47.01 -16.32 49.44
N VAL A 571 47.93 -17.09 50.03
CA VAL A 571 49.21 -17.47 49.41
C VAL A 571 49.02 -18.16 48.04
N PRO A 572 48.27 -19.27 47.89
CA PRO A 572 48.11 -19.91 46.58
C PRO A 572 47.46 -18.99 45.56
N VAL A 573 46.49 -18.15 45.97
CA VAL A 573 45.85 -17.16 45.09
C VAL A 573 46.83 -16.11 44.60
N TYR A 574 47.69 -15.59 45.47
CA TYR A 574 48.74 -14.62 45.11
C TYR A 574 49.79 -15.23 44.17
N LEU A 575 50.17 -16.48 44.39
CA LEU A 575 51.11 -17.17 43.50
C LEU A 575 50.49 -17.37 42.11
N GLU A 576 49.20 -17.73 42.03
CA GLU A 576 48.50 -17.80 40.75
C GLU A 576 48.37 -16.41 40.09
N ALA A 577 48.12 -15.35 40.86
CA ALA A 577 48.08 -13.98 40.34
C ALA A 577 49.41 -13.60 39.67
N LEU A 578 50.56 -13.93 40.26
CA LEU A 578 51.89 -13.67 39.67
C LEU A 578 52.15 -14.40 38.35
N ILE A 579 51.52 -15.56 38.12
CA ILE A 579 51.61 -16.29 36.85
C ILE A 579 50.81 -15.56 35.75
N ASN A 580 49.75 -14.83 36.14
CA ASN A 580 48.82 -14.15 35.23
C ASN A 580 49.06 -12.63 35.15
N LEU A 581 50.16 -12.12 35.72
CA LEU A 581 50.56 -10.71 35.67
C LEU A 581 51.96 -10.55 35.07
N PRO A 582 52.25 -9.44 34.36
CA PRO A 582 53.62 -9.09 33.98
C PRO A 582 54.53 -9.02 35.21
N GLY A 583 55.72 -9.62 35.13
CA GLY A 583 56.61 -9.79 36.30
C GLY A 583 57.09 -8.49 36.94
N ASP A 584 57.08 -7.40 36.18
CA ASP A 584 57.46 -6.03 36.53
C ASP A 584 56.26 -5.11 36.79
N SER A 585 55.03 -5.62 36.73
CA SER A 585 53.84 -4.80 37.03
C SER A 585 53.83 -4.33 38.50
N PRO A 586 53.23 -3.15 38.78
CA PRO A 586 53.07 -2.67 40.16
C PRO A 586 52.38 -3.70 41.07
N LEU A 587 51.35 -4.38 40.56
CA LEU A 587 50.62 -5.42 41.28
C LEU A 587 51.54 -6.62 41.61
N SER A 588 52.39 -7.05 40.68
CA SER A 588 53.37 -8.12 40.94
C SER A 588 54.33 -7.77 42.07
N LYS A 589 54.70 -6.49 42.21
CA LYS A 589 55.54 -6.02 43.33
C LYS A 589 54.76 -6.05 44.64
N GLU A 590 53.54 -5.52 44.66
CA GLU A 590 52.66 -5.53 45.84
C GLU A 590 52.37 -6.96 46.33
N ILE A 591 52.16 -7.91 45.41
CA ILE A 591 51.97 -9.32 45.76
C ILE A 591 53.22 -9.90 46.45
N LYS A 592 54.42 -9.64 45.93
CA LYS A 592 55.68 -10.14 46.51
C LYS A 592 55.90 -9.58 47.92
N ASP A 593 55.59 -8.30 48.12
CA ASP A 593 55.68 -7.65 49.43
C ASP A 593 54.67 -8.27 50.42
N SER A 594 53.43 -8.50 50.00
CA SER A 594 52.40 -9.18 50.78
C SER A 594 52.80 -10.61 51.17
N LEU A 595 53.35 -11.40 50.23
CA LEU A 595 53.85 -12.75 50.49
C LEU A 595 55.02 -12.75 51.49
N ALA A 596 55.93 -11.77 51.38
CA ALA A 596 57.03 -11.61 52.33
C ALA A 596 56.54 -11.25 53.74
N GLN A 597 55.49 -10.42 53.84
CA GLN A 597 54.87 -10.06 55.11
C GLN A 597 54.19 -11.26 55.76
N ILE A 598 53.42 -12.05 55.00
CA ILE A 598 52.78 -13.29 55.48
C ILE A 598 53.86 -14.24 56.03
N LYS A 599 54.93 -14.47 55.27
CA LYS A 599 56.05 -15.33 55.69
C LYS A 599 56.71 -14.89 57.00
N LYS A 600 56.88 -13.58 57.21
CA LYS A 600 57.45 -13.03 58.47
C LYS A 600 56.52 -13.19 59.67
N SER A 601 55.21 -13.26 59.46
CA SER A 601 54.21 -13.33 60.52
C SER A 601 54.03 -14.74 61.12
N GLY A 602 54.60 -15.78 60.49
CA GLY A 602 54.48 -17.17 60.96
C GLY A 602 53.05 -17.77 60.88
N LYS A 603 52.13 -17.05 60.22
CA LYS A 603 50.72 -17.44 59.99
C LYS A 603 50.55 -18.25 58.71
#